data_AF-A0AAD8AR07-F1
#
_entry.id   AF-A0AAD8AR07-F1
#
_cell.length_a   1.000
_cell.length_b   1.000
_cell.length_c   1.000
_cell.angle_alpha   90.00
_cell.angle_beta   90.00
_cell.angle_gamma   90.00
#
_symmetry.space_group_name_H-M   'P 1'
#
loop_
_entity.id
_entity.type
_entity.pdbx_description
1 polymer ?
#
loop_
_entity_poly.entity_id
_entity_poly.type
_entity_poly.pdbx_seq_one_letter_code
_entity_poly.pdbx_strand_id
1 'polypeptide(L)'
;IRLSLRRQKPLGNKKHCVFCKNNKEDVKVYATHLLKHANGDVICPILKKYTCPMCSATGTKAHTVKYCPLNDGLGTVDYIVKTPIGRKRF
;
A
#
# COMPACT_ATOMS: atom_id res chain seq x y z
N ILE A 1 1.82 -26.73 -0.76
CA ILE A 1 1.08 -25.44 -0.63
C ILE A 1 1.86 -24.55 0.34
N ARG A 2 2.76 -23.67 -0.15
CA ARG A 2 3.51 -22.75 0.73
C ARG A 2 2.60 -21.59 1.14
N LEU A 3 1.97 -21.70 2.31
CA LEU A 3 1.31 -20.57 2.97
C LEU A 3 2.39 -19.65 3.56
N SER A 4 2.91 -18.73 2.76
CA SER A 4 3.80 -17.66 3.24
C SER A 4 2.97 -16.62 4.00
N LEU A 5 2.64 -16.94 5.25
CA LEU A 5 2.05 -16.00 6.21
C LEU A 5 3.07 -14.88 6.48
N ARG A 6 3.00 -13.82 5.68
CA ARG A 6 3.84 -12.63 5.85
C ARG A 6 3.55 -12.04 7.24
N ARG A 7 4.56 -12.08 8.11
CA ARG A 7 4.55 -11.61 9.50
C ARG A 7 4.09 -10.14 9.53
N GLN A 8 2.84 -9.89 9.87
CA GLN A 8 2.35 -8.53 10.13
C GLN A 8 2.98 -8.06 11.44
N LYS A 9 3.90 -7.08 11.38
CA LYS A 9 4.39 -6.43 12.59
C LYS A 9 3.19 -5.82 13.32
N PRO A 10 3.03 -6.02 14.64
CA PRO A 10 1.91 -5.48 15.38
C PRO A 10 1.83 -3.97 15.11
N LEU A 11 0.61 -3.48 14.88
CA LEU A 11 0.33 -2.06 14.73
C LEU A 11 0.60 -1.40 16.08
N GLY A 12 1.87 -1.17 16.41
CA GLY A 12 2.25 -0.34 17.56
C GLY A 12 1.52 1.00 17.46
N ASN A 13 1.24 1.62 18.60
CA ASN A 13 0.42 2.83 18.82
C ASN A 13 0.81 4.02 17.92
N LYS A 14 0.62 3.90 16.61
CA LYS A 14 0.84 4.96 15.64
C LYS A 14 -0.42 5.79 15.66
N LYS A 15 -0.28 7.05 16.06
CA LYS A 15 -1.36 8.03 16.04
C LYS A 15 -1.52 8.70 14.66
N HIS A 16 -0.86 8.18 13.62
CA HIS A 16 -0.80 8.80 12.31
C HIS A 16 -0.54 7.78 11.18
N CYS A 17 -0.86 8.16 9.95
CA CYS A 17 -0.72 7.35 8.75
C CYS A 17 0.74 7.31 8.27
N VAL A 18 1.38 6.16 8.43
CA VAL A 18 2.77 5.95 8.00
C VAL A 18 2.92 6.07 6.49
N PHE A 19 1.91 5.64 5.72
CA PHE A 19 1.96 5.68 4.26
C PHE A 19 2.03 7.13 3.76
N CYS A 20 1.08 7.97 4.17
CA CYS A 20 1.05 9.39 3.81
C CYS A 20 2.31 10.12 4.31
N LYS A 21 2.75 9.84 5.55
CA LYS A 21 3.99 10.42 6.09
C LYS A 21 5.21 10.06 5.24
N ASN A 22 5.34 8.80 4.82
CA ASN A 22 6.45 8.35 3.98
C ASN A 22 6.41 8.96 2.58
N ASN A 23 5.21 9.27 2.08
CA ASN A 23 5.01 9.98 0.82
C ASN A 23 5.12 11.51 0.96
N LYS A 24 5.61 12.00 2.11
CA LYS A 24 5.83 13.42 2.40
C LYS A 24 4.56 14.27 2.28
N GLU A 25 3.41 13.67 2.54
CA GLU A 25 2.17 14.44 2.70
C GLU A 25 2.28 15.39 3.90
N ASP A 26 1.47 16.45 3.90
CA ASP A 26 1.45 17.42 4.99
C ASP A 26 1.03 16.74 6.32
N VAL A 27 1.48 17.29 7.45
CA VAL A 27 1.09 16.84 8.80
C VAL A 27 -0.43 16.85 8.96
N LYS A 28 -1.10 17.87 8.42
CA LYS A 28 -2.57 17.98 8.38
C LYS A 28 -3.24 16.83 7.65
N VAL A 29 -2.53 16.14 6.75
CA VAL A 29 -3.03 14.97 6.03
C VAL A 29 -2.71 13.70 6.81
N TYR A 30 -1.43 13.44 7.12
CA TYR A 30 -1.06 12.15 7.67
C TYR A 30 -1.46 11.96 9.14
N ALA A 31 -1.70 13.04 9.90
CA ALA A 31 -2.11 12.95 11.31
C ALA A 31 -3.62 12.65 11.51
N THR A 32 -4.44 12.71 10.46
CA THR A 32 -5.92 12.58 10.57
C THR A 32 -6.44 11.15 10.56
N HIS A 33 -5.59 10.18 10.20
CA HIS A 33 -6.01 8.79 10.02
C HIS A 33 -4.85 7.84 10.25
N LEU A 34 -5.14 6.53 10.32
CA LEU A 34 -4.14 5.47 10.36
C LEU A 34 -4.01 4.79 9.00
N LEU A 35 -2.99 3.96 8.82
CA LEU A 35 -2.85 3.18 7.59
C LEU A 35 -3.91 2.06 7.51
N LYS A 36 -4.06 1.31 8.59
CA LYS A 36 -4.94 0.14 8.69
C LYS A 36 -5.68 0.10 10.04
N HIS A 37 -6.85 -0.52 10.06
CA HIS A 37 -7.54 -0.94 11.30
C HIS A 37 -6.84 -2.14 11.95
N ALA A 38 -7.24 -2.46 13.18
CA ALA A 38 -6.72 -3.62 13.92
C ALA A 38 -6.96 -4.96 13.21
N ASN A 39 -8.03 -5.06 12.43
CA ASN A 39 -8.36 -6.24 11.61
C ASN A 39 -7.51 -6.36 10.33
N GLY A 40 -6.64 -5.39 10.03
CA GLY A 40 -5.76 -5.39 8.86
C GLY A 40 -6.30 -4.66 7.63
N ASP A 41 -7.54 -4.17 7.66
CA ASP A 41 -8.16 -3.42 6.55
C ASP A 41 -7.51 -2.05 6.36
N VAL A 42 -7.28 -1.65 5.11
CA VAL A 42 -6.78 -0.32 4.77
C VAL A 42 -7.86 0.74 5.01
N ILE A 43 -7.50 1.76 5.78
CA ILE A 43 -8.36 2.91 6.06
C ILE A 43 -7.82 4.21 5.46
N CYS A 44 -6.52 4.24 5.14
CA CYS A 44 -5.91 5.40 4.50
C CYS A 44 -6.65 5.74 3.21
N PRO A 45 -7.28 6.93 3.09
CA PRO A 45 -8.13 7.26 1.95
C PRO A 45 -7.34 7.38 0.64
N ILE A 46 -6.04 7.69 0.72
CA ILE A 46 -5.15 7.73 -0.45
C ILE A 46 -4.89 6.32 -0.94
N LEU A 47 -4.40 5.44 -0.06
CA LEU A 47 -4.10 4.05 -0.43
C LEU A 47 -5.38 3.30 -0.84
N LYS A 48 -6.52 3.57 -0.20
CA LYS A 48 -7.81 2.92 -0.49
C LYS A 48 -8.31 3.17 -1.92
N LYS A 49 -7.90 4.26 -2.57
CA LYS A 49 -8.20 4.59 -3.97
C LYS A 49 -7.23 3.96 -4.96
N TYR A 50 -6.09 3.45 -4.49
CA TYR A 50 -5.09 2.84 -5.35
C TYR A 50 -5.50 1.42 -5.74
N THR A 51 -5.62 1.19 -7.04
CA THR A 51 -5.83 -0.14 -7.62
C THR A 51 -4.50 -0.75 -7.98
N CYS A 52 -4.18 -1.90 -7.38
CA CYS A 52 -2.95 -2.62 -7.69
C CYS A 52 -2.95 -3.03 -9.18
N PRO A 53 -1.96 -2.64 -9.99
CA PRO A 53 -1.92 -2.99 -11.41
C PRO A 53 -1.63 -4.48 -11.67
N MET A 54 -1.15 -5.20 -10.66
CA MET A 54 -0.79 -6.62 -10.77
C MET A 54 -1.96 -7.55 -10.47
N CYS A 55 -2.81 -7.21 -9.50
CA CYS A 55 -3.90 -8.07 -9.03
C CYS A 55 -5.25 -7.37 -8.95
N SER A 56 -5.33 -6.11 -9.37
CA SER A 56 -6.54 -5.27 -9.36
C SER A 56 -7.16 -5.03 -7.98
N ALA A 57 -6.49 -5.41 -6.88
CA ALA A 57 -6.99 -5.15 -5.54
C ALA A 57 -7.03 -3.64 -5.25
N THR A 58 -8.13 -3.20 -4.63
CA THR A 58 -8.40 -1.80 -4.25
C THR A 58 -9.22 -1.78 -2.95
N GLY A 59 -9.58 -0.59 -2.45
CA GLY A 59 -10.41 -0.46 -1.26
C GLY A 59 -9.72 -0.95 0.01
N THR A 60 -10.41 -1.73 0.84
CA THR A 60 -9.88 -2.24 2.12
C THR A 60 -8.70 -3.20 1.93
N LYS A 61 -8.57 -3.80 0.74
CA LYS A 61 -7.48 -4.71 0.36
C LYS A 61 -6.38 -4.03 -0.47
N ALA A 62 -6.46 -2.71 -0.64
CA ALA A 62 -5.48 -1.95 -1.42
C ALA A 62 -4.07 -2.12 -0.85
N HIS A 63 -3.08 -2.10 -1.75
CA HIS A 63 -1.68 -2.21 -1.41
C HIS A 63 -0.82 -1.73 -2.59
N THR A 64 0.39 -1.24 -2.32
CA THR A 64 1.36 -0.92 -3.38
C THR A 64 1.90 -2.19 -4.03
N VAL A 65 2.39 -2.11 -5.28
CA VAL A 65 2.98 -3.25 -6.03
C VAL A 65 3.95 -4.10 -5.20
N LYS A 66 4.83 -3.46 -4.41
CA LYS A 66 5.81 -4.13 -3.54
C LYS A 66 5.18 -5.15 -2.58
N TYR A 67 3.96 -4.88 -2.12
CA TYR A 67 3.23 -5.72 -1.16
C TYR A 67 2.15 -6.57 -1.82
N CYS A 68 2.10 -6.61 -3.16
CA CYS A 68 1.16 -7.45 -3.87
C CYS A 68 1.47 -8.94 -3.61
N PRO A 69 0.46 -9.76 -3.27
CA PRO A 69 0.65 -11.19 -3.06
C PRO A 69 1.03 -11.91 -4.36
N LEU A 70 0.65 -11.37 -5.52
CA LEU A 70 1.04 -11.86 -6.85
C LEU A 70 2.36 -11.28 -7.35
N ASN A 71 3.07 -10.46 -6.54
CA ASN A 71 4.39 -9.98 -6.92
C ASN A 71 5.41 -11.10 -6.70
N ASP A 72 5.72 -11.82 -7.78
CA ASP A 72 6.72 -12.87 -7.89
C ASP A 72 8.15 -12.35 -8.14
N GLY A 73 8.31 -11.03 -8.27
CA GLY A 73 9.58 -10.37 -8.56
C GLY A 73 9.82 -10.09 -10.05
N LEU A 74 9.06 -10.71 -10.95
CA LEU A 74 9.07 -10.38 -12.39
C LEU A 74 8.11 -9.24 -12.71
N GLY A 75 6.98 -9.17 -12.02
CA GLY A 75 5.95 -8.15 -12.24
C GLY A 75 6.40 -6.69 -12.11
N THR A 76 7.46 -6.41 -11.34
CA THR A 76 7.99 -5.05 -11.20
C THR A 76 8.70 -4.56 -12.45
N VAL A 77 9.40 -5.43 -13.19
CA VAL A 77 10.15 -5.03 -14.39
C VAL A 77 9.17 -4.75 -15.52
N ASP A 78 8.21 -5.64 -15.76
CA ASP A 78 7.17 -5.44 -16.77
C ASP A 78 6.33 -4.19 -16.52
N TYR A 79 6.02 -3.88 -15.25
CA TYR A 79 5.30 -2.66 -14.89
C TYR A 79 6.13 -1.39 -15.14
N ILE A 80 7.43 -1.39 -14.78
CA ILE A 80 8.32 -0.23 -14.99
C ILE A 80 8.47 0.10 -16.49
N VAL A 81 8.58 -0.92 -17.34
CA VAL A 81 8.71 -0.74 -18.80
C VAL A 81 7.41 -0.20 -19.42
N LYS A 82 6.25 -0.56 -18.87
CA LYS A 82 4.93 -0.17 -19.41
C LYS A 82 4.40 1.18 -18.89
N THR A 83 4.86 1.68 -17.74
CA THR A 83 4.38 2.97 -17.21
C THR A 83 5.18 4.15 -17.74
N PRO A 84 4.53 5.19 -18.30
CA PRO A 84 5.21 6.45 -18.60
C PRO A 84 5.84 7.02 -17.34
N ILE A 85 7.12 7.38 -17.44
CA ILE A 85 7.88 8.10 -16.41
C ILE A 85 7.15 9.42 -16.14
N GLY A 86 6.29 9.47 -15.12
CA GLY A 86 5.51 10.68 -14.81
C GLY A 86 4.22 10.49 -13.99
N ARG A 87 3.65 9.27 -13.92
CA ARG A 87 2.53 9.04 -12.99
C ARG A 87 3.07 8.95 -11.56
N LYS A 88 2.54 9.79 -10.64
CA LYS A 88 2.92 9.78 -9.22
C LYS A 88 2.94 8.34 -8.71
N ARG A 89 4.14 7.87 -8.36
CA ARG A 89 4.35 6.62 -7.65
C ARG A 89 3.68 6.78 -6.28
N PHE A 90 2.70 5.94 -5.98
CA PHE A 90 2.16 5.83 -4.63
C PHE A 90 2.93 4.76 -3.86
#